data_AF-A0A0G0X3U5-F1
#
_entry.id   AF-A0A0G0X3U5-F1
#
_cell.length_a   1.000
_cell.length_b   1.000
_cell.length_c   1.000
_cell.angle_alpha   90.00
_cell.angle_beta   90.00
_cell.angle_gamma   90.00
#
_symmetry.space_group_name_H-M   'P 1'
#
loop_
_entity.id
_entity.type
_entity.pdbx_description
1 polymer ?
#
loop_
_entity_poly.entity_id
_entity_poly.type
_entity_poly.pdbx_seq_one_letter_code
_entity_poly.pdbx_strand_id
1 'polypeptide(L)'
;MKPVHEPVLAYGPYALDVETIHAVVLKKTPGIFVLGRKSEKNFIPAYIGRSDLDIGMRLQQYTKSNFDVFMFDYVPTSKSAFFSECTLYHTLGGEEGKLENTAHPHPPVFSKWQCPLCSIFWDLDDYN
;
A
#
# COMPACT_ATOMS: atom_id res chain seq x y z
N MET A 1 -14.68 -18.83 13.18
CA MET A 1 -13.60 -17.99 12.65
C MET A 1 -13.63 -18.09 11.13
N LYS A 2 -13.85 -16.98 10.41
CA LYS A 2 -13.69 -16.98 8.95
C LYS A 2 -12.19 -16.95 8.67
N PRO A 3 -11.68 -17.72 7.69
CA PRO A 3 -10.28 -17.62 7.30
C PRO A 3 -10.03 -16.18 6.85
N VAL A 4 -9.05 -15.52 7.49
CA VAL A 4 -8.52 -14.26 6.98
C VAL A 4 -7.72 -14.67 5.75
N HIS A 5 -8.31 -14.51 4.56
CA HIS A 5 -7.55 -14.62 3.33
C HIS A 5 -6.42 -13.59 3.41
N GLU A 6 -5.17 -14.05 3.32
CA GLU A 6 -4.03 -13.17 3.12
C GLU A 6 -4.37 -12.19 1.99
N PRO A 7 -4.13 -10.87 2.15
CA PRO A 7 -4.39 -9.94 1.07
C PRO A 7 -3.35 -10.20 -0.03
N VAL A 8 -3.73 -11.04 -1.00
CA VAL A 8 -2.97 -11.26 -2.22
C VAL A 8 -3.35 -10.13 -3.16
N LEU A 9 -2.40 -9.23 -3.42
CA LEU A 9 -2.57 -8.23 -4.48
C LEU A 9 -2.71 -8.95 -5.82
N ALA A 10 -3.74 -8.57 -6.59
CA ALA A 10 -4.10 -9.29 -7.80
C ALA A 10 -3.11 -9.07 -8.97
N TYR A 11 -2.39 -7.94 -8.97
CA TYR A 11 -1.57 -7.53 -10.11
C TYR A 11 -0.09 -7.43 -9.71
N GLY A 12 0.78 -8.11 -10.47
CA GLY A 12 2.24 -8.09 -10.32
C GLY A 12 2.83 -9.41 -9.80
N PRO A 13 4.12 -9.42 -9.45
CA PRO A 13 5.02 -8.27 -9.41
C PRO A 13 5.40 -7.76 -10.81
N TYR A 14 5.47 -6.43 -10.96
CA TYR A 14 5.95 -5.73 -12.15
C TYR A 14 7.17 -4.88 -11.82
N ALA A 15 7.98 -4.53 -12.82
CA ALA A 15 9.11 -3.62 -12.64
C ALA A 15 8.61 -2.22 -12.24
N LEU A 16 9.28 -1.59 -11.26
CA LEU A 16 8.92 -0.26 -10.77
C LEU A 16 9.55 0.84 -11.63
N ASP A 17 9.01 1.02 -12.84
CA ASP A 17 9.41 2.07 -13.76
C ASP A 17 8.18 2.72 -14.44
N VAL A 18 8.37 3.91 -15.02
CA VAL A 18 7.28 4.70 -15.58
C VAL A 18 6.59 3.99 -16.75
N GLU A 19 7.36 3.31 -17.60
CA GLU A 19 6.83 2.63 -18.79
C GLU A 19 5.94 1.45 -18.39
N THR A 20 6.44 0.63 -17.47
CA THR A 20 5.71 -0.51 -16.92
C THR A 20 4.45 -0.04 -16.19
N ILE A 21 4.52 0.99 -15.34
CA ILE A 21 3.35 1.53 -14.63
C ILE A 21 2.27 1.98 -15.63
N HIS A 22 2.64 2.74 -16.67
CA HIS A 22 1.69 3.16 -17.70
C HIS A 22 1.07 1.98 -18.46
N ALA A 23 1.84 0.92 -18.71
CA ALA A 23 1.37 -0.25 -19.44
C ALA A 23 0.39 -1.12 -18.63
N VAL A 24 0.57 -1.23 -17.30
CA VAL A 24 -0.20 -2.18 -16.47
C VAL A 24 -1.25 -1.51 -15.57
N VAL A 25 -1.08 -0.24 -15.21
CA VAL A 25 -2.02 0.50 -14.36
C VAL A 25 -2.97 1.32 -15.22
N LEU A 26 -4.01 0.64 -15.72
CA LEU A 26 -4.90 1.17 -16.75
C LEU A 26 -6.01 2.10 -16.23
N LYS A 27 -6.29 2.08 -14.92
CA LYS A 27 -7.39 2.85 -14.32
C LYS A 27 -6.86 3.92 -13.37
N LYS A 28 -7.44 5.12 -13.48
CA LYS A 28 -7.28 6.22 -12.53
C LYS A 28 -8.32 6.08 -11.42
N THR A 29 -7.99 5.28 -10.41
CA THR A 29 -8.88 4.98 -9.28
C THR A 29 -8.09 4.91 -7.97
N PRO A 30 -8.79 4.89 -6.82
CA PRO A 30 -8.15 4.47 -5.57
C PRO A 30 -7.54 3.07 -5.71
N GLY A 31 -6.54 2.79 -4.90
CA GLY A 31 -5.90 1.49 -4.87
C GLY A 31 -4.81 1.39 -3.81
N ILE A 32 -4.28 0.18 -3.67
CA ILE A 32 -3.19 -0.17 -2.75
C ILE A 32 -2.05 -0.79 -3.53
N PHE A 33 -0.83 -0.67 -3.01
CA PHE A 33 0.34 -1.29 -3.60
C PHE A 33 1.31 -1.77 -2.53
N VAL A 34 2.10 -2.78 -2.91
CA VAL A 34 3.29 -3.22 -2.19
C VAL A 34 4.49 -2.96 -3.10
N LEU A 35 5.49 -2.24 -2.60
CA LEU A 35 6.81 -2.14 -3.22
C LEU A 35 7.73 -3.14 -2.54
N GLY A 36 8.66 -3.66 -3.32
CA GLY A 36 9.60 -4.64 -2.83
C GLY A 36 10.86 -4.70 -3.65
N ARG A 37 11.74 -5.60 -3.24
CA ARG A 37 12.97 -5.91 -3.96
C ARG A 37 12.85 -7.27 -4.60
N LYS A 38 13.51 -7.42 -5.75
CA LYS A 38 13.59 -8.72 -6.42
C LYS A 38 14.82 -9.46 -5.89
N SER A 39 14.60 -10.58 -5.21
CA SER A 39 15.64 -11.57 -4.96
C SER A 39 15.62 -12.60 -6.09
N GLU A 40 16.69 -13.39 -6.24
CA GLU A 40 16.82 -14.45 -7.26
C GLU A 40 15.62 -15.41 -7.29
N LYS A 41 14.95 -15.60 -6.15
CA LYS A 41 13.85 -16.56 -6.00
C LYS A 41 12.52 -15.96 -5.55
N ASN A 42 12.50 -14.73 -5.04
CA ASN A 42 11.33 -14.18 -4.33
C ASN A 42 11.15 -12.67 -4.53
N PHE A 43 9.89 -12.24 -4.51
CA PHE A 43 9.50 -10.86 -4.20
C PHE A 43 9.61 -10.67 -2.69
N ILE A 44 10.36 -9.67 -2.25
CA ILE A 44 10.49 -9.32 -0.82
C ILE A 44 9.70 -8.02 -0.60
N PRO A 45 8.49 -8.09 -0.02
CA PRO A 45 7.73 -6.92 0.40
C PRO A 45 8.58 -6.05 1.33
N ALA A 46 8.60 -4.75 1.09
CA ALA A 46 9.34 -3.80 1.90
C ALA A 46 8.54 -2.54 2.23
N TYR A 47 7.62 -2.14 1.36
CA TYR A 47 6.81 -0.95 1.60
C TYR A 47 5.37 -1.15 1.13
N ILE A 48 4.41 -0.64 1.89
CA ILE A 48 2.98 -0.64 1.58
C ILE A 48 2.53 0.80 1.38
N GLY A 49 1.71 1.04 0.38
CA GLY A 49 1.09 2.33 0.20
C GLY A 49 -0.29 2.22 -0.39
N ARG A 50 -0.99 3.35 -0.39
CA ARG A 50 -2.25 3.53 -1.10
C ARG A 50 -2.28 4.82 -1.90
N SER A 51 -3.31 4.94 -2.73
CA SER A 51 -3.79 6.20 -3.29
C SER A 51 -5.30 6.28 -3.13
N ASP A 52 -5.80 7.47 -2.80
CA ASP A 52 -7.24 7.74 -2.64
C ASP A 52 -7.92 8.11 -3.96
N LEU A 53 -7.16 8.35 -5.04
CA LEU A 53 -7.68 8.89 -6.30
C LEU A 53 -7.01 8.29 -7.55
N ASP A 54 -5.70 8.13 -7.53
CA ASP A 54 -4.92 7.73 -8.70
C ASP A 54 -3.70 6.90 -8.25
N ILE A 55 -3.82 5.58 -8.31
CA ILE A 55 -2.74 4.68 -7.92
C ILE A 55 -1.55 4.74 -8.88
N GLY A 56 -1.77 4.97 -10.18
CA GLY A 56 -0.70 5.07 -11.16
C GLY A 56 0.19 6.27 -10.90
N MET A 57 -0.42 7.44 -10.68
CA MET A 57 0.31 8.67 -10.31
C MET A 57 1.07 8.49 -8.99
N ARG A 58 0.48 7.79 -8.01
CA ARG A 58 1.14 7.53 -6.72
C ARG A 58 2.34 6.61 -6.85
N LEU A 59 2.23 5.52 -7.61
CA LEU A 59 3.34 4.58 -7.87
C LEU A 59 4.52 5.26 -8.56
N GLN A 60 4.26 6.18 -9.50
CA GLN A 60 5.32 6.90 -10.21
C GLN A 60 6.23 7.71 -9.27
N GLN A 61 5.72 8.16 -8.12
CA GLN A 61 6.51 8.87 -7.10
C GLN A 61 7.64 8.02 -6.52
N TYR A 62 7.56 6.69 -6.64
CA TYR A 62 8.54 5.75 -6.11
C TYR A 62 9.52 5.21 -7.16
N THR A 63 9.41 5.62 -8.44
CA THR A 63 10.29 5.14 -9.52
C THR A 63 11.77 5.51 -9.34
N LYS A 64 12.08 6.48 -8.48
CA LYS A 64 13.46 6.88 -8.12
C LYS A 64 13.91 6.32 -6.77
N SER A 65 13.13 5.43 -6.16
CA SER A 65 13.47 4.77 -4.89
C SER A 65 14.43 3.60 -5.10
N ASN A 66 14.74 2.89 -4.02
CA ASN A 66 15.56 1.68 -4.00
C ASN A 66 14.73 0.38 -4.08
N PHE A 67 13.48 0.46 -4.52
CA PHE A 67 12.61 -0.68 -4.78
C PHE A 67 12.66 -1.06 -6.26
N ASP A 68 12.63 -2.36 -6.56
CA ASP A 68 12.77 -2.86 -7.94
C ASP A 68 11.42 -3.15 -8.58
N VAL A 69 10.44 -3.53 -7.75
CA VAL A 69 9.21 -4.15 -8.20
C VAL A 69 8.03 -3.72 -7.35
N PHE A 70 6.84 -3.76 -7.95
CA PHE A 70 5.59 -3.48 -7.27
C PHE A 70 4.50 -4.50 -7.60
N MET A 71 3.61 -4.69 -6.66
CA MET A 71 2.30 -5.30 -6.85
C MET A 71 1.23 -4.28 -6.49
N PHE A 72 0.03 -4.40 -7.06
CA PHE A 72 -1.06 -3.48 -6.75
C PHE A 72 -2.43 -4.12 -6.87
N ASP A 73 -3.44 -3.40 -6.38
CA ASP A 73 -4.85 -3.69 -6.66
C ASP A 73 -5.69 -2.39 -6.70
N TYR A 74 -6.79 -2.44 -7.43
CA TYR A 74 -7.80 -1.39 -7.44
C TYR A 74 -8.80 -1.61 -6.31
N VAL A 75 -9.22 -0.52 -5.68
CA VAL A 75 -10.25 -0.56 -4.63
C VAL A 75 -11.33 0.48 -4.91
N PRO A 76 -12.58 0.23 -4.51
CA PRO A 76 -13.71 1.05 -4.96
C PRO A 76 -13.75 2.44 -4.32
N THR A 77 -13.14 2.62 -3.15
CA THR A 77 -13.19 3.89 -2.40
C THR A 77 -11.89 4.16 -1.66
N SER A 78 -11.61 5.42 -1.33
CA SER A 78 -10.49 5.82 -0.46
C SER A 78 -10.58 5.18 0.93
N LYS A 79 -11.78 4.98 1.46
CA LYS A 79 -11.99 4.24 2.72
C LYS A 79 -11.50 2.79 2.61
N SER A 80 -11.86 2.12 1.52
CA SER A 80 -11.40 0.75 1.25
C SER A 80 -9.89 0.71 1.03
N ALA A 81 -9.30 1.73 0.38
CA ALA A 81 -7.85 1.86 0.23
C ALA A 81 -7.15 1.95 1.58
N PHE A 82 -7.60 2.85 2.47
CA PHE A 82 -7.07 2.98 3.83
C PHE A 82 -7.19 1.67 4.62
N PHE A 83 -8.37 1.04 4.62
CA PHE A 83 -8.57 -0.21 5.36
C PHE A 83 -7.71 -1.36 4.85
N SER A 84 -7.52 -1.44 3.53
CA SER A 84 -6.69 -2.48 2.92
C SER A 84 -5.21 -2.23 3.16
N GLU A 85 -4.76 -0.96 3.13
CA GLU A 85 -3.40 -0.57 3.51
C GLU A 85 -3.08 -0.94 4.96
N CYS A 86 -3.97 -0.62 5.90
CA CYS A 86 -3.84 -1.07 7.29
C CYS A 86 -3.75 -2.60 7.37
N THR A 87 -4.64 -3.31 6.67
CA THR A 87 -4.66 -4.78 6.70
C THR A 87 -3.34 -5.37 6.22
N LEU A 88 -2.80 -4.86 5.12
CA LEU A 88 -1.50 -5.28 4.59
C LEU A 88 -0.35 -4.93 5.54
N TYR A 89 -0.34 -3.73 6.09
CA TYR A 89 0.66 -3.29 7.07
C TYR A 89 0.76 -4.27 8.25
N HIS A 90 -0.38 -4.62 8.85
CA HIS A 90 -0.44 -5.58 9.96
C HIS A 90 -0.07 -6.99 9.52
N THR A 91 -0.60 -7.45 8.37
CA THR A 91 -0.36 -8.82 7.88
C THR A 91 1.12 -9.05 7.57
N LEU A 92 1.83 -8.04 7.08
CA LEU A 92 3.24 -8.12 6.68
C LEU A 92 4.21 -7.70 7.80
N GLY A 93 3.69 -7.53 9.03
CA GLY A 93 4.51 -7.28 10.22
C GLY A 93 5.10 -5.87 10.28
N GLY A 94 4.34 -4.87 9.84
CA GLY A 94 4.71 -3.46 9.98
C GLY A 94 4.99 -3.06 11.42
N GLU A 95 4.17 -3.52 12.38
CA GLU A 95 4.38 -3.28 13.82
C GLU A 95 5.67 -3.94 14.35
N GLU A 96 6.15 -4.99 13.67
CA GLU A 96 7.36 -5.73 14.01
C GLU A 96 8.61 -5.14 13.31
N GLY A 97 8.47 -4.02 12.60
CA GLY A 97 9.57 -3.40 11.85
C GLY A 97 10.04 -4.20 10.64
N LYS A 98 9.22 -5.11 10.12
CA LYS A 98 9.54 -5.89 8.91
C LYS A 98 9.35 -5.10 7.62
N LEU A 99 8.71 -3.95 7.69
CA LEU A 99 8.49 -3.01 6.59
C LEU A 99 9.27 -1.72 6.81
N GLU A 100 9.61 -1.05 5.72
CA GLU A 100 10.19 0.30 5.71
C GLU A 100 9.13 1.38 5.97
N ASN A 101 7.84 1.01 6.02
CA ASN A 101 6.80 1.83 6.63
C ASN A 101 7.04 1.91 8.15
N THR A 102 7.80 2.90 8.58
CA THR A 102 8.08 3.11 10.01
C THR A 102 6.87 3.61 10.79
N ALA A 103 5.91 4.25 10.11
CA ALA A 103 4.65 4.69 10.70
C ALA A 103 3.48 3.82 10.21
N HIS A 104 2.53 3.55 11.11
CA HIS A 104 1.26 2.96 10.74
C HIS A 104 0.51 3.88 9.76
N PRO A 105 -0.29 3.33 8.82
CA PRO A 105 -1.10 4.12 7.91
C PRO A 105 -1.99 5.16 8.61
N HIS A 106 -1.92 6.40 8.15
CA HIS A 106 -2.82 7.46 8.57
C HIS A 106 -4.08 7.48 7.71
N PRO A 107 -5.26 7.73 8.31
CA PRO A 107 -6.46 7.98 7.54
C PRO A 107 -6.34 9.33 6.80
N PRO A 108 -7.08 9.53 5.69
CA PRO A 108 -7.12 10.83 5.03
C PRO A 108 -7.54 11.95 5.98
N VAL A 109 -6.97 13.13 5.79
CA VAL A 109 -7.26 14.32 6.62
C VAL A 109 -8.76 14.58 6.68
N PHE A 110 -9.26 14.94 7.86
CA PHE A 110 -10.68 15.20 8.16
C PHE A 110 -11.60 13.97 8.10
N SER A 111 -11.10 12.77 7.77
CA SER A 111 -11.90 11.56 7.93
C SER A 111 -11.96 11.15 9.41
N LYS A 112 -13.09 10.54 9.81
CA LYS A 112 -13.26 9.93 11.14
C LYS A 112 -12.95 8.43 11.12
N TRP A 113 -12.15 7.98 10.16
CA TRP A 113 -11.91 6.55 9.96
C TRP A 113 -10.80 6.08 10.88
N GLN A 114 -11.04 4.93 11.49
CA GLN A 114 -10.08 4.27 12.37
C GLN A 114 -9.55 3.01 11.69
N CYS A 115 -8.33 2.61 12.05
CA CYS A 115 -7.79 1.33 11.64
C CYS A 115 -8.74 0.20 12.04
N PRO A 116 -9.05 -0.76 11.16
CA PRO A 116 -9.93 -1.87 11.50
C PRO A 116 -9.27 -2.94 12.39
N LEU A 117 -7.94 -2.88 12.58
CA LEU A 117 -7.17 -3.94 13.25
C LEU A 117 -6.48 -3.50 14.56
N CYS A 118 -6.29 -2.20 14.78
CA CYS A 118 -5.66 -1.69 16.01
C CYS A 118 -6.33 -0.38 16.48
N SER A 119 -6.05 0.00 17.72
CA SER A 119 -6.61 1.20 18.35
C SER A 119 -5.63 2.38 18.39
N ILE A 120 -4.72 2.49 17.42
CA ILE A 120 -3.86 3.67 17.29
C ILE A 120 -4.77 4.88 17.02
N PHE A 121 -4.65 5.89 17.88
CA PHE A 121 -5.30 7.19 17.72
C PHE A 121 -4.30 8.16 17.11
N TRP A 122 -4.72 8.85 16.06
CA TRP A 122 -3.98 9.93 15.42
C TRP A 122 -4.57 11.23 15.90
N ASP A 123 -3.79 12.04 16.61
CA ASP A 123 -4.26 13.35 17.05
C ASP A 123 -4.17 14.34 15.89
N LEU A 124 -5.05 15.36 15.88
CA LEU A 124 -5.06 16.37 14.81
C LEU A 124 -3.74 17.15 14.71
N ASP A 125 -2.91 17.10 15.74
CA ASP A 125 -1.60 17.73 15.80
C ASP A 125 -0.53 16.96 14.99
N ASP A 126 -0.77 15.69 14.62
CA ASP A 126 0.13 14.87 13.79
C ASP A 126 0.10 15.26 12.30
N TYR A 127 -0.77 16.19 11.92
CA TYR A 127 -0.94 16.68 10.54
C TYR A 127 -0.25 18.04 10.28
N ASN A 128 0.55 18.55 11.22
CA ASN A 128 1.31 19.80 11.11
C ASN A 128 2.74 19.60 10.56
#